data_AF-A0A1N6H8E9-F1
#
_entry.id   AF-A0A1N6H8E9-F1
#
_cell.length_a   1.000
_cell.length_b   1.000
_cell.length_c   1.000
_cell.angle_alpha   90.00
_cell.angle_beta   90.00
_cell.angle_gamma   90.00
#
_symmetry.space_group_name_H-M   'P 1'
#
loop_
_entity.id
_entity.type
_entity.pdbx_description
1 polymer ?
#
loop_
_entity_poly.entity_id
_entity_poly.type
_entity_poly.pdbx_seq_one_letter_code
_entity_poly.pdbx_strand_id
1 'polypeptide(L)' 'MAKHDRLTEVVNLALTEGPQTITRRNDTVVVISAAEFAKLAGKRPGFKEYLSQGESFEGLELTRDQCPSRDVPL' A
#
# COMPACT_ATOMS: atom_id res chain seq x y z
N MET A 1 29.37 30.09 12.42
CA MET A 1 28.06 30.06 11.74
C MET A 1 27.83 28.61 11.32
N ALA A 2 27.03 27.86 12.08
CA ALA A 2 26.82 26.44 11.80
C ALA A 2 26.06 26.31 10.47
N LYS A 3 26.63 25.57 9.52
CA LYS A 3 26.01 25.28 8.24
C LYS A 3 24.91 24.26 8.49
N HIS A 4 23.69 24.73 8.74
CA HIS A 4 22.52 23.88 8.71
C HIS A 4 22.27 23.53 7.25
N ASP A 5 22.56 22.29 6.86
CA ASP A 5 22.25 21.84 5.51
C ASP A 5 20.72 21.94 5.32
N ARG A 6 20.30 22.60 4.23
CA ARG A 6 18.87 22.81 3.89
C ARG A 6 18.04 21.52 3.92
N LEU A 7 18.68 20.36 3.75
CA LEU A 7 18.02 19.07 3.89
C LEU A 7 17.50 18.82 5.31
N THR A 8 18.27 19.19 6.35
CA THR A 8 17.86 19.02 7.75
C THR A 8 16.63 19.86 8.07
N GLU A 9 16.56 21.08 7.54
CA GLU A 9 15.39 21.95 7.69
C GLU A 9 14.15 21.33 7.07
N VAL A 10 14.25 20.84 5.82
CA VAL A 10 13.13 20.16 5.15
C VAL A 10 12.69 18.91 5.91
N VAL A 11 13.62 18.12 6.46
CA VAL A 11 13.28 16.95 7.27
C VAL A 11 12.54 17.36 8.54
N ASN A 12 12.97 18.41 9.22
CA ASN A 12 12.29 18.90 10.42
C ASN A 12 10.86 19.36 10.09
N LEU A 13 10.69 20.17 9.04
CA LEU A 13 9.37 20.61 8.58
C LEU A 13 8.47 19.43 8.18
N ALA A 14 9.01 18.41 7.53
CA ALA A 14 8.27 17.19 7.19
C ALA A 14 7.76 16.41 8.42
N LEU A 15 8.47 16.52 9.55
CA LEU A 15 8.11 15.87 10.81
C LEU A 15 7.15 16.71 11.67
N THR A 16 7.27 18.05 11.64
CA THR A 16 6.51 18.94 12.55
C THR A 16 5.34 19.64 11.87
N GLU A 17 5.46 19.99 10.60
CA GLU A 17 4.48 20.81 9.87
C GLU A 17 3.75 20.02 8.77
N GLY A 18 4.28 18.86 8.37
CA GLY A 18 3.68 17.97 7.38
C GLY A 18 4.39 17.99 6.02
N PRO A 19 3.77 17.44 4.96
CA PRO A 19 4.43 17.18 3.68
C PRO A 19 5.16 18.38 3.06
N GLN A 20 6.38 18.16 2.60
CA GLN A 20 7.21 19.18 1.96
C GLN A 20 7.46 18.84 0.49
N THR A 21 7.15 19.77 -0.41
CA THR A 21 7.33 19.57 -1.86
C THR A 21 8.65 20.16 -2.31
N ILE A 22 9.49 19.35 -2.98
CA ILE A 22 10.73 19.79 -3.63
C ILE A 22 10.57 19.64 -5.13
N THR A 23 10.84 20.71 -5.86
CA THR A 23 10.87 20.72 -7.33
C THR A 23 12.30 20.84 -7.83
N ARG A 24 12.67 20.06 -8.84
CA ARG A 24 13.97 20.12 -9.50
C ARG A 24 13.80 19.92 -11.00
N ARG A 25 14.01 20.99 -11.78
CA ARG A 25 13.75 21.00 -13.23
C ARG A 25 12.32 20.57 -13.52
N ASN A 26 12.13 19.39 -14.09
CA ASN A 26 10.84 18.82 -14.45
C ASN A 26 10.36 17.75 -13.46
N ASP A 27 11.14 17.48 -12.40
CA ASP A 27 10.82 16.48 -11.38
C ASP A 27 10.23 17.16 -10.14
N THR A 28 9.26 16.51 -9.52
CA THR A 28 8.67 16.92 -8.24
C THR A 28 8.65 15.72 -7.30
N VAL A 29 9.15 15.93 -6.09
CA VAL A 29 9.11 14.93 -5.02
C VAL A 29 8.44 15.53 -3.79
N VAL A 30 7.78 14.70 -3.00
CA VAL A 30 7.18 15.09 -1.73
C VAL A 30 7.86 14.31 -0.62
N VAL A 31 8.39 15.02 0.37
CA VAL A 31 8.96 14.46 1.59
C VAL A 31 7.88 14.41 2.65
N ILE A 32 7.60 13.22 3.18
CA ILE A 32 6.64 13.00 4.27
C ILE A 32 7.29 12.15 5.36
N SER A 33 6.74 12.19 6.58
CA SER A 33 7.18 11.29 7.64
C SER A 33 6.95 9.84 7.26
N ALA A 34 7.82 8.94 7.73
CA ALA A 34 7.67 7.51 7.47
C ALA A 34 6.35 6.96 8.03
N ALA A 35 5.86 7.50 9.14
CA ALA A 35 4.57 7.14 9.72
C ALA A 35 3.40 7.51 8.80
N GLU A 36 3.44 8.69 8.20
CA GLU A 36 2.41 9.13 7.25
C GLU A 36 2.47 8.34 5.96
N PHE A 37 3.68 8.07 5.45
CA PHE A 37 3.87 7.17 4.31
C PHE A 37 3.27 5.79 4.58
N ALA A 38 3.49 5.20 5.76
CA ALA A 38 2.95 3.89 6.09
C ALA A 38 1.42 3.85 6.14
N LYS A 39 0.77 4.94 6.58
CA LYS A 39 -0.69 5.06 6.52
C LYS A 39 -1.20 5.16 5.09
N LEU A 40 -0.57 5.99 4.27
CA LEU A 40 -0.97 6.25 2.87
C LEU A 40 -0.71 5.06 1.95
N ALA A 41 0.46 4.45 2.07
CA ALA A 41 0.80 3.24 1.32
C ALA A 41 -0.10 2.06 1.71
N GLY A 42 -0.67 2.11 2.93
CA GLY A 42 -1.40 1.03 3.54
C GLY A 42 -0.50 -0.19 3.77
N LYS A 43 -1.01 -1.15 4.55
CA LYS A 43 -0.50 -2.52 4.45
C LYS A 43 -1.30 -3.18 3.34
N ARG A 44 -0.70 -3.38 2.17
CA ARG A 44 -1.29 -4.30 1.19
C ARG A 44 -1.17 -5.69 1.82
N PRO A 45 -2.28 -6.33 2.25
CA PRO A 45 -2.19 -7.66 2.83
C PRO A 45 -1.52 -8.58 1.81
N GLY A 46 -0.71 -9.53 2.29
CA GLY A 46 -0.22 -10.58 1.42
C GLY A 46 -1.41 -11.30 0.79
N PHE A 47 -1.22 -11.93 -0.37
CA PHE A 47 -2.32 -12.61 -1.07
C PHE A 47 -3.08 -13.59 -0.17
N LYS A 48 -2.36 -14.32 0.70
CA LYS A 48 -2.96 -15.21 1.69
C LYS A 48 -3.80 -14.47 2.73
N GLU A 49 -3.27 -13.40 3.32
CA GLU A 49 -3.98 -12.59 4.33
C GLU A 49 -5.23 -11.95 3.73
N TYR A 50 -5.16 -11.51 2.48
CA TYR A 50 -6.33 -11.01 1.75
C TYR A 50 -7.41 -12.08 1.59
N LEU A 51 -7.05 -13.30 1.15
CA LEU A 51 -8.01 -14.40 1.03
C LEU A 51 -8.61 -14.80 2.39
N SER A 52 -7.84 -14.70 3.47
CA SER A 52 -8.32 -14.98 4.83
C SER A 52 -9.23 -13.91 5.42
N GLN A 53 -9.32 -12.72 4.80
CA GLN A 53 -10.26 -11.65 5.20
C GLN A 53 -11.63 -11.77 4.52
N GLY A 54 -11.82 -12.77 3.65
CA GLY A 54 -13.11 -13.02 3.00
C GLY A 54 -14.22 -13.39 4.00
N GLU A 55 -15.47 -13.26 3.56
CA GLU A 55 -16.63 -13.69 4.34
C GLU A 55 -16.59 -15.20 4.62
N SER A 56 -17.29 -15.62 5.68
CA SER A 56 -17.44 -17.03 6.01
C SER A 56 -18.16 -17.78 4.88
N PHE A 57 -17.75 -19.02 4.61
CA PHE A 57 -18.48 -19.91 3.71
C PHE A 57 -19.66 -20.62 4.41
N GLU A 58 -19.98 -20.21 5.63
CA GLU A 58 -21.12 -20.75 6.39
C GLU A 58 -22.42 -20.55 5.62
N GLY A 59 -23.20 -21.62 5.48
CA GLY A 59 -24.44 -21.63 4.70
C GLY A 59 -24.29 -21.89 3.20
N LEU A 60 -23.06 -22.07 2.69
CA LEU A 60 -22.83 -22.47 1.29
C LEU A 60 -22.72 -24.00 1.16
N GLU A 61 -23.37 -24.55 0.15
CA GLU A 61 -23.20 -25.95 -0.26
C GLU A 61 -21.93 -26.08 -1.12
N LEU A 62 -20.81 -26.41 -0.47
CA LEU A 62 -19.50 -26.52 -1.12
C LEU A 62 -19.20 -27.93 -1.67
N THR A 63 -20.20 -28.80 -1.77
CA THR A 63 -19.98 -30.14 -2.32
C THR A 63 -19.56 -30.06 -3.77
N ARG A 64 -18.50 -30.78 -4.12
CA ARG A 64 -18.04 -30.86 -5.50
C ARG A 64 -19.11 -31.54 -6.34
N ASP A 65 -19.58 -30.82 -7.36
CA ASP A 65 -20.45 -31.37 -8.39
C ASP A 65 -19.77 -32.60 -9.02
N GLN A 66 -20.49 -33.72 -9.03
CA GLN A 66 -20.04 -34.99 -9.58
C GLN A 66 -20.45 -35.16 -11.05
N CYS A 67 -21.14 -34.18 -11.61
CA CYS A 67 -21.47 -34.21 -13.03
C CYS A 67 -20.18 -34.30 -13.85
N PRO A 68 -20.14 -35.18 -14.87
CA PRO A 68 -19.04 -35.17 -15.81
C PRO A 68 -18.94 -33.78 -16.45
N SER A 69 -17.71 -33.32 -16.64
CA SER A 69 -17.46 -32.09 -17.39
C SER A 69 -18.09 -32.18 -18.78
N ARG A 70 -18.40 -31.03 -19.38
CA ARG A 70 -18.85 -30.98 -20.77
C ARG A 70 -17.87 -31.74 -21.66
N ASP A 71 -18.41 -32.59 -22.53
CA ASP A 71 -17.63 -33.29 -23.54
C ASP A 71 -17.03 -32.24 -24.50
N VAL A 72 -15.71 -32.09 -24.49
CA VAL A 72 -14.96 -31.15 -25.33
C VAL A 72 -13.73 -31.87 -25.91
N PRO A 73 -13.45 -31.71 -27.21
CA PRO A 73 -12.22 -32.23 -27.80
C PRO A 73 -10.99 -31.48 -27.25
N LEU A 74 -9.90 -32.23 -27.04
CA LEU A 74 -8.59 -31.73 -26.59
C LEU A 74 -7.76 -31.16 -27.74
#